data_AF-A0A0T5ZIJ0-F1
#
_entry.id   AF-A0A0T5ZIJ0-F1
#
_cell.length_a   1.000
_cell.length_b   1.000
_cell.length_c   1.000
_cell.angle_alpha   90.00
_cell.angle_beta   90.00
_cell.angle_gamma   90.00
#
_symmetry.space_group_name_H-M   'P 1'
#
loop_
_entity.id
_entity.type
_entity.pdbx_description
1 polymer ?
#
loop_
_entity_poly.entity_id
_entity_poly.type
_entity_poly.pdbx_seq_one_letter_code
_entity_poly.pdbx_strand_id
1 'polypeptide(L)'
;MTIKFKIKKNYFQDALRLMRISKSILEIEGVKKAVAVMATDKAKFALEDAGLMIPEIKNASGSDLVMLVESESEEMTNQALAKMEELVSAGASQGKKEAPDILHQEIQVINIGLESFKEALEAQGVKVVHVNWQVPAKGDMKLINILKKMY
;
A
#
# COMPACT_ATOMS: atom_id res chain seq x y z
N MET A 1 -28.69 -6.83 -5.82
CA MET A 1 -27.24 -6.52 -5.74
C MET A 1 -27.03 -5.17 -6.35
N THR A 2 -26.32 -4.29 -5.65
CA THR A 2 -26.17 -2.89 -6.05
C THR A 2 -24.71 -2.49 -6.01
N ILE A 3 -24.19 -2.06 -7.16
CA ILE A 3 -22.83 -1.53 -7.30
C ILE A 3 -22.89 -0.01 -7.30
N LYS A 4 -22.08 0.65 -6.47
CA LYS A 4 -21.85 2.10 -6.56
C LYS A 4 -20.36 2.40 -6.57
N PHE A 5 -20.04 3.52 -7.19
CA PHE A 5 -18.67 3.98 -7.33
C PHE A 5 -18.56 5.47 -7.02
N LYS A 6 -17.35 5.91 -6.70
CA LYS A 6 -16.98 7.31 -6.57
C LYS A 6 -15.54 7.51 -7.00
N ILE A 7 -15.31 8.56 -7.80
CA ILE A 7 -13.98 8.91 -8.29
C ILE A 7 -13.60 10.27 -7.72
N LYS A 8 -12.43 10.37 -7.09
CA LYS A 8 -11.85 11.65 -6.63
C LYS A 8 -10.66 12.01 -7.52
N LYS A 9 -10.79 13.14 -8.22
CA LYS A 9 -9.76 13.62 -9.13
C LYS A 9 -8.54 14.16 -8.38
N ASN A 10 -7.34 13.85 -8.88
CA ASN A 10 -6.06 14.29 -8.31
C ASN A 10 -5.94 14.06 -6.79
N TYR A 11 -6.52 12.96 -6.31
CA TYR A 11 -6.56 12.61 -4.90
C TYR A 11 -5.65 11.41 -4.65
N PHE A 12 -4.34 11.67 -4.67
CA PHE A 12 -3.35 10.63 -4.49
C PHE A 12 -3.37 10.06 -3.08
N GLN A 13 -3.31 8.73 -2.99
CA GLN A 13 -3.24 7.98 -1.73
C GLN A 13 -2.26 6.81 -1.87
N ASP A 14 -1.64 6.43 -0.75
CA ASP A 14 -0.75 5.27 -0.68
C ASP A 14 -1.50 3.95 -0.92
N ALA A 15 -0.90 3.06 -1.72
CA ALA A 15 -1.53 1.80 -2.13
C ALA A 15 -1.78 0.83 -0.95
N LEU A 16 -0.89 0.75 0.05
CA LEU A 16 -1.08 -0.10 1.23
C LEU A 16 -2.24 0.40 2.07
N ARG A 17 -2.37 1.72 2.18
CA ARG A 17 -3.49 2.33 2.89
C ARG A 17 -4.81 2.01 2.20
N LEU A 18 -4.88 2.17 0.88
CA LEU A 18 -6.08 1.83 0.10
C LEU A 18 -6.45 0.34 0.22
N MET A 19 -5.44 -0.55 0.25
CA MET A 19 -5.65 -1.98 0.45
C MET A 19 -6.25 -2.29 1.83
N ARG A 20 -5.75 -1.65 2.90
CA ARG A 20 -6.32 -1.80 4.25
C ARG A 20 -7.76 -1.31 4.32
N ILE A 21 -8.03 -0.14 3.74
CA ILE A 21 -9.40 0.42 3.69
C ILE A 21 -10.32 -0.54 2.93
N SER A 22 -9.92 -1.03 1.76
CA SER A 22 -10.70 -1.99 0.97
C SER A 22 -11.06 -3.22 1.79
N LYS A 23 -10.09 -3.79 2.53
CA LYS A 23 -10.31 -4.94 3.40
C LYS A 23 -11.29 -4.63 4.56
N SER A 24 -11.13 -3.50 5.24
CA SER A 24 -12.02 -3.12 6.34
C SER A 24 -13.46 -2.86 5.90
N ILE A 25 -13.68 -2.43 4.65
CA ILE A 25 -15.02 -2.27 4.10
C ILE A 25 -15.62 -3.62 3.67
N LEU A 26 -14.79 -4.54 3.16
CA LEU A 26 -15.21 -5.89 2.81
C LEU A 26 -15.66 -6.72 4.04
N GLU A 27 -15.14 -6.41 5.23
CA GLU A 27 -15.54 -7.05 6.49
C GLU A 27 -16.93 -6.63 6.99
N ILE A 28 -17.56 -5.62 6.37
CA ILE A 28 -18.94 -5.23 6.69
C ILE A 28 -19.88 -6.31 6.17
N GLU A 29 -20.74 -6.84 7.06
CA GLU A 29 -21.74 -7.83 6.70
C GLU A 29 -22.58 -7.34 5.51
N GLY A 30 -22.88 -8.20 4.54
CA GLY A 30 -23.62 -7.85 3.32
C GLY A 30 -22.81 -7.14 2.22
N VAL A 31 -21.54 -6.78 2.44
CA VAL A 31 -20.64 -6.30 1.38
C VAL A 31 -19.97 -7.48 0.68
N LYS A 32 -20.11 -7.58 -0.64
CA LYS A 32 -19.53 -8.67 -1.45
C LYS A 32 -18.20 -8.29 -2.07
N LYS A 33 -18.06 -7.04 -2.50
CA LYS A 33 -16.80 -6.50 -3.04
C LYS A 33 -16.62 -5.07 -2.59
N ALA A 34 -15.40 -4.73 -2.20
CA ALA A 34 -15.00 -3.38 -1.86
C ALA A 34 -13.58 -3.14 -2.37
N VAL A 35 -13.41 -2.12 -3.21
CA VAL A 35 -12.13 -1.81 -3.85
C VAL A 35 -11.89 -0.32 -3.83
N ALA A 36 -10.80 0.09 -3.22
CA ALA A 36 -10.23 1.43 -3.33
C ALA A 36 -8.85 1.32 -4.00
N VAL A 37 -8.65 1.96 -5.15
CA VAL A 37 -7.39 1.90 -5.91
C VAL A 37 -7.13 3.21 -6.64
N MET A 38 -5.86 3.50 -6.90
CA MET A 38 -5.47 4.53 -7.86
C MET A 38 -5.79 4.04 -9.27
N ALA A 39 -6.35 4.89 -10.14
CA ALA A 39 -6.69 4.57 -11.53
C ALA A 39 -5.47 4.44 -12.47
N THR A 40 -4.44 3.73 -12.00
CA THR A 40 -3.31 3.29 -12.82
C THR A 40 -3.75 2.24 -13.83
N ASP A 41 -3.02 2.09 -14.94
CA ASP A 41 -3.37 1.12 -15.99
C ASP A 41 -3.44 -0.32 -15.46
N LYS A 42 -2.52 -0.68 -14.55
CA LYS A 42 -2.52 -1.99 -13.88
C LYS A 42 -3.78 -2.20 -13.04
N ALA A 43 -4.22 -1.19 -12.31
CA ALA A 43 -5.43 -1.28 -11.49
C ALA A 43 -6.69 -1.31 -12.35
N LYS A 44 -6.75 -0.53 -13.44
CA LYS A 44 -7.84 -0.57 -14.42
C LYS A 44 -7.98 -1.97 -15.03
N PHE A 45 -6.87 -2.59 -15.40
CA PHE A 45 -6.86 -3.97 -15.90
C PHE A 45 -7.38 -4.96 -14.85
N ALA A 46 -6.93 -4.85 -13.60
CA ALA A 46 -7.43 -5.69 -12.52
C ALA A 46 -8.94 -5.51 -12.24
N LEU A 47 -9.47 -4.30 -12.40
CA LEU A 47 -10.90 -4.01 -12.28
C LEU A 47 -11.71 -4.61 -13.45
N GLU A 48 -11.14 -4.67 -14.64
CA GLU A 48 -11.73 -5.31 -15.82
C GLU A 48 -11.85 -6.82 -15.63
N ASP A 49 -10.77 -7.49 -15.21
CA ASP A 49 -10.78 -8.92 -14.89
C ASP A 49 -11.78 -9.27 -13.76
N ALA A 50 -11.97 -8.37 -12.80
CA ALA A 50 -12.90 -8.57 -11.69
C ALA A 50 -14.38 -8.29 -12.05
N GLY A 51 -14.67 -7.86 -13.29
CA GLY A 51 -16.00 -7.47 -13.75
C GLY A 51 -16.52 -6.19 -13.08
N LEU A 52 -15.62 -5.34 -12.58
CA LEU A 52 -15.92 -4.10 -11.84
C LEU A 52 -15.63 -2.84 -12.66
N MET A 53 -15.39 -3.00 -13.96
CA MET A 53 -15.05 -1.91 -14.84
C MET A 53 -16.30 -1.15 -15.30
N ILE A 54 -16.27 0.16 -15.12
CA ILE A 54 -17.30 1.08 -15.59
C ILE A 54 -16.68 2.12 -16.54
N PRO A 55 -17.45 2.68 -17.50
CA PRO A 55 -16.95 3.65 -18.47
C PRO A 55 -16.24 4.86 -17.83
N GLU A 56 -16.69 5.30 -16.65
CA GLU A 56 -16.15 6.44 -15.92
C GLU A 56 -14.74 6.20 -15.39
N ILE A 57 -14.38 4.94 -15.10
CA ILE A 57 -13.01 4.56 -14.66
C ILE A 57 -12.04 4.53 -15.83
N LYS A 58 -12.49 4.23 -17.06
CA LYS A 58 -11.61 4.20 -18.26
C LYS A 58 -10.92 5.54 -18.47
N ASN A 59 -11.67 6.62 -18.28
CA ASN A 59 -11.21 8.00 -18.48
C ASN A 59 -10.47 8.60 -17.26
N ALA A 60 -10.40 7.88 -16.14
CA ALA A 60 -9.71 8.38 -14.94
C ALA A 60 -8.19 8.38 -15.14
N SER A 61 -7.50 9.36 -14.58
CA SER A 61 -6.04 9.48 -14.59
C SER A 61 -5.40 8.56 -13.54
N GLY A 62 -4.13 8.18 -13.71
CA GLY A 62 -3.36 7.45 -12.68
C GLY A 62 -3.28 8.15 -11.32
N SER A 63 -3.51 9.47 -11.27
CA SER A 63 -3.59 10.29 -10.06
C SER A 63 -4.98 10.31 -9.40
N ASP A 64 -5.99 9.68 -10.02
CA ASP A 64 -7.36 9.66 -9.51
C ASP A 64 -7.59 8.45 -8.61
N LEU A 65 -8.31 8.67 -7.52
CA LEU A 65 -8.74 7.60 -6.63
C LEU A 65 -10.10 7.09 -7.07
N VAL A 66 -10.21 5.78 -7.24
CA VAL A 66 -11.45 5.05 -7.54
C VAL A 66 -11.85 4.26 -6.30
N MET A 67 -13.10 4.44 -5.89
CA MET A 67 -13.74 3.68 -4.82
C MET A 67 -14.96 2.97 -5.40
N LEU A 68 -15.08 1.67 -5.18
CA LEU A 68 -16.18 0.85 -5.66
C LEU A 68 -16.65 -0.09 -4.55
N VAL A 69 -17.97 -0.19 -4.37
CA VAL A 69 -18.60 -1.10 -3.42
C VAL A 69 -19.76 -1.82 -4.09
N GLU A 70 -19.81 -3.13 -3.89
CA GLU A 70 -20.93 -4.01 -4.26
C GLU A 70 -21.48 -4.66 -2.99
N SER A 71 -22.79 -4.51 -2.76
CA SER A 71 -23.45 -5.10 -1.61
C SER A 71 -24.87 -5.60 -1.93
N GLU A 72 -25.52 -6.23 -0.96
CA GLU A 72 -26.83 -6.86 -1.11
C GLU A 72 -28.00 -5.87 -1.23
N SER A 73 -27.89 -4.70 -0.60
CA SER A 73 -28.91 -3.65 -0.63
C SER A 73 -28.32 -2.29 -0.99
N GLU A 74 -29.15 -1.39 -1.50
CA GLU A 74 -28.71 -0.04 -1.83
C GLU A 74 -28.26 0.76 -0.59
N GLU A 75 -28.95 0.57 0.53
CA GLU A 75 -28.64 1.23 1.79
C GLU A 75 -27.26 0.84 2.31
N MET A 76 -26.93 -0.45 2.26
CA MET A 76 -25.62 -0.96 2.68
C MET A 76 -24.51 -0.48 1.75
N THR A 77 -24.75 -0.45 0.43
CA THR A 77 -23.77 0.08 -0.52
C THR A 77 -23.48 1.56 -0.22
N ASN A 78 -24.51 2.36 0.09
CA ASN A 78 -24.33 3.77 0.46
C ASN A 78 -23.55 3.93 1.76
N GLN A 79 -23.89 3.15 2.80
CA GLN A 79 -23.19 3.19 4.09
C GLN A 79 -21.72 2.80 3.96
N ALA A 80 -21.43 1.71 3.25
CA ALA A 80 -20.08 1.23 3.02
C ALA A 80 -19.25 2.21 2.17
N LEU A 81 -19.85 2.82 1.15
CA LEU A 81 -19.17 3.84 0.33
C LEU A 81 -18.89 5.12 1.14
N ALA A 82 -19.83 5.56 1.99
CA ALA A 82 -19.65 6.71 2.87
C ALA A 82 -18.52 6.47 3.89
N LYS A 83 -18.50 5.28 4.52
CA LYS A 83 -17.42 4.88 5.44
C LYS A 83 -16.07 4.78 4.73
N MET A 84 -16.03 4.24 3.51
CA MET A 84 -14.81 4.20 2.70
C MET A 84 -14.28 5.61 2.44
N GLU A 85 -15.15 6.54 2.07
CA GLU A 85 -14.79 7.93 1.82
C GLU A 85 -14.28 8.65 3.08
N GLU A 86 -14.89 8.39 4.22
CA GLU A 86 -14.45 8.90 5.51
C GLU A 86 -13.03 8.42 5.83
N LEU A 87 -12.75 7.11 5.72
CA LEU A 87 -11.43 6.53 5.99
C LEU A 87 -10.34 7.05 5.04
N VAL A 88 -10.69 7.26 3.78
CA VAL A 88 -9.82 7.89 2.78
C VAL A 88 -9.51 9.34 3.18
N SER A 89 -10.50 10.09 3.63
CA SER A 89 -10.35 11.50 3.97
C SER A 89 -9.66 11.72 5.32
N ALA A 90 -9.95 10.89 6.32
CA ALA A 90 -9.45 11.03 7.69
C ALA A 90 -7.92 11.01 7.80
N GLY A 91 -7.24 10.17 7.00
CA GLY A 91 -5.78 10.17 6.99
C GLY A 91 -5.15 11.14 5.98
N ALA A 92 -5.92 11.86 5.16
CA ALA A 92 -5.37 13.06 4.48
C ALA A 92 -5.19 14.20 5.49
N SER A 93 -6.05 14.26 6.51
CA SER A 93 -5.98 15.20 7.63
C SER A 93 -4.84 14.93 8.61
N GLN A 94 -4.26 13.73 8.61
CA GLN A 94 -3.11 13.41 9.48
C GLN A 94 -1.77 13.96 8.97
N GLY A 95 -1.74 14.65 7.82
CA GLY A 95 -0.54 15.26 7.24
C GLY A 95 -0.15 16.62 7.80
N LYS A 96 -0.77 17.10 8.89
CA LYS A 96 -0.38 18.35 9.57
C LYS A 96 0.01 18.16 11.04
N LYS A 97 0.50 16.98 11.40
CA LYS A 97 1.54 16.93 12.44
C LYS A 97 2.80 17.35 11.74
N GLU A 98 3.45 18.42 12.18
CA GLU A 98 4.80 18.76 11.74
C GLU A 98 5.60 17.46 11.72
N ALA A 99 6.08 17.09 10.53
CA ALA A 99 6.92 15.91 10.42
C ALA A 99 8.08 16.13 11.38
N PRO A 100 8.45 15.14 12.22
CA PRO A 100 9.63 15.28 13.04
C PRO A 100 10.79 15.68 12.13
N ASP A 101 11.55 16.70 12.54
CA ASP A 101 12.69 17.17 11.76
C ASP A 101 13.78 16.10 11.80
N ILE A 102 13.71 15.20 10.82
CA ILE A 102 14.63 14.07 10.63
C ILE A 102 15.87 14.47 9.83
N LEU A 103 15.88 15.65 9.19
CA LEU A 103 16.93 16.07 8.29
C LEU A 103 18.11 16.72 9.02
N HIS A 104 17.85 17.33 10.18
CA HIS A 104 18.86 18.00 10.99
C HIS A 104 19.36 17.16 12.19
N GLN A 105 19.01 15.87 12.25
CA GLN A 105 19.49 14.95 13.29
C GLN A 105 20.80 14.27 12.87
N GLU A 106 21.59 13.84 13.86
CA GLU A 106 22.76 12.99 13.60
C GLU A 106 22.33 11.68 12.92
N ILE A 107 22.87 11.43 11.73
CA ILE A 107 22.53 10.25 10.94
C ILE A 107 23.23 9.03 11.53
N GLN A 108 22.46 7.99 11.83
CA GLN A 108 22.96 6.66 12.20
C GLN A 108 22.59 5.68 11.08
N VAL A 109 23.57 4.92 10.60
CA VAL A 109 23.41 4.05 9.43
C VAL A 109 23.50 2.59 9.82
N ILE A 110 22.58 1.77 9.31
CA ILE A 110 22.71 0.31 9.29
C ILE A 110 23.14 -0.08 7.87
N ASN A 111 24.41 -0.43 7.68
CA ASN A 111 24.92 -0.87 6.39
C ASN A 111 24.63 -2.36 6.17
N ILE A 112 24.06 -2.71 5.02
CA ILE A 112 23.83 -4.09 4.59
C ILE A 112 24.39 -4.22 3.18
N GLY A 113 25.35 -5.12 2.97
CA GLY A 113 25.99 -5.32 1.67
C GLY A 113 27.49 -5.14 1.72
N LEU A 114 28.04 -4.29 0.84
CA LEU A 114 29.49 -4.12 0.72
C LEU A 114 30.09 -3.40 1.93
N GLU A 115 31.21 -3.92 2.43
CA GLU A 115 31.93 -3.34 3.56
C GLU A 115 32.57 -1.98 3.22
N SER A 116 32.93 -1.77 1.95
CA SER A 116 33.48 -0.48 1.48
C SER A 116 32.55 0.71 1.72
N PHE A 117 31.23 0.51 1.76
CA PHE A 117 30.28 1.57 2.10
C PHE A 117 30.28 1.91 3.59
N LYS A 118 30.49 0.93 4.47
CA LYS A 118 30.67 1.18 5.91
C LYS A 118 31.94 2.01 6.12
N GLU A 119 33.05 1.59 5.52
CA GLU A 119 34.34 2.31 5.64
C GLU A 119 34.25 3.76 5.17
N ALA A 120 33.59 4.00 4.02
CA ALA A 120 33.41 5.35 3.48
C ALA A 120 32.58 6.24 4.42
N LEU A 121 31.55 5.69 5.05
CA LEU A 121 30.69 6.43 6.00
C LEU A 121 31.39 6.69 7.33
N GLU A 122 32.13 5.70 7.86
CA GLU A 122 32.94 5.85 9.07
C GLU A 122 34.03 6.92 8.88
N ALA A 123 34.66 6.98 7.70
CA ALA A 123 35.64 8.02 7.35
C ALA A 123 35.03 9.43 7.33
N GLN A 124 33.71 9.55 7.14
CA GLN A 124 32.97 10.81 7.22
C GLN A 124 32.46 11.12 8.64
N GLY A 125 32.81 10.29 9.63
CA GLY A 125 32.38 10.46 11.02
C GLY A 125 30.94 10.00 11.30
N VAL A 126 30.32 9.28 10.36
CA VAL A 126 28.95 8.77 10.52
C VAL A 126 28.98 7.51 11.39
N LYS A 127 28.06 7.40 12.35
CA LYS A 127 27.92 6.20 13.18
C LYS A 127 27.28 5.08 12.36
N VAL A 128 28.02 4.00 12.09
CA VAL A 128 27.55 2.87 11.27
C VAL A 128 27.56 1.57 12.05
N VAL A 129 26.49 0.78 11.89
CA VAL A 129 26.44 -0.64 12.26
C VAL A 129 26.40 -1.45 10.96
N HIS A 130 27.41 -2.28 10.72
CA HIS A 130 27.42 -3.15 9.55
C HIS A 130 26.83 -4.52 9.87
N VAL A 131 25.83 -4.93 9.09
CA VAL A 131 25.21 -6.24 9.17
C VAL A 131 25.79 -7.10 8.06
N ASN A 132 26.55 -8.13 8.43
CA ASN A 132 27.04 -9.16 7.52
C ASN A 132 25.89 -10.09 7.13
N TRP A 133 25.03 -9.60 6.23
CA TRP A 133 23.90 -10.35 5.70
C TRP A 133 24.32 -11.19 4.50
N GLN A 134 23.89 -12.46 4.48
CA GLN A 134 24.14 -13.38 3.38
C GLN A 134 22.83 -14.10 3.01
N VAL A 135 22.67 -14.41 1.72
CA VAL A 135 21.56 -15.27 1.26
C VAL A 135 21.67 -16.60 2.00
N PRO A 136 20.59 -17.09 2.63
CA PRO A 136 20.59 -18.37 3.33
C PRO A 136 21.16 -19.48 2.45
N ALA A 137 22.04 -20.28 3.03
CA ALA A 137 22.73 -21.37 2.34
C ALA A 137 23.45 -20.95 1.04
N LYS A 138 23.82 -19.67 0.89
CA LYS A 138 24.47 -19.11 -0.31
C LYS A 138 23.70 -19.39 -1.61
N GLY A 139 22.38 -19.57 -1.53
CA GLY A 139 21.55 -19.91 -2.69
C GLY A 139 21.52 -21.41 -3.05
N ASP A 140 22.17 -22.29 -2.27
CA ASP A 140 22.09 -23.75 -2.50
C ASP A 140 20.69 -24.27 -2.12
N MET A 141 19.90 -24.58 -3.15
CA MET A 141 18.54 -25.10 -3.02
C MET A 141 18.42 -26.35 -2.14
N LYS A 142 19.45 -27.19 -2.06
CA LYS A 142 19.43 -28.38 -1.20
C LYS A 142 19.50 -27.98 0.27
N LEU A 143 20.47 -27.13 0.63
CA LEU A 143 20.62 -26.62 1.99
C LEU A 143 19.44 -25.74 2.40
N ILE A 144 18.90 -24.92 1.49
CA ILE A 144 17.67 -24.14 1.75
C ILE A 144 16.51 -25.06 2.12
N ASN A 145 16.33 -26.16 1.38
CA ASN A 145 15.26 -27.12 1.66
C ASN A 145 15.45 -27.89 2.98
N ILE A 146 16.69 -28.08 3.44
CA ILE A 146 16.98 -28.65 4.76
C ILE A 146 16.66 -27.64 5.86
N LEU A 147 17.12 -26.38 5.71
CA LEU A 147 16.86 -25.31 6.67
C LEU A 147 15.35 -25.07 6.86
N LYS A 148 14.58 -25.09 5.78
CA LYS A 148 13.10 -24.99 5.80
C LYS A 148 12.38 -26.09 6.58
N LYS A 149 13.05 -27.20 6.91
CA LYS A 149 12.48 -28.27 7.73
C LYS A 149 12.81 -28.12 9.22
N MET A 150 13.78 -27.26 9.56
CA MET A 150 14.26 -27.07 10.93
C MET A 150 13.65 -25.85 11.62
N TYR A 151 13.11 -24.92 10.84
CA TYR A 151 12.31 -23.77 11.28
C TYR A 151 10.89 -23.92 10.74
#